data_AF-A0A6G1K4C2-F1
#
_entry.id   AF-A0A6G1K4C2-F1
#
_cell.length_a   1.000
_cell.length_b   1.000
_cell.length_c   1.000
_cell.angle_alpha   90.00
_cell.angle_beta   90.00
_cell.angle_gamma   90.00
#
_symmetry.space_group_name_H-M   'P 1'
#
loop_
_entity.id
_entity.type
_entity.pdbx_description
1 polymer ?
#
loop_
_entity_poly.entity_id
_entity_poly.type
_entity_poly.pdbx_seq_one_letter_code
_entity_poly.pdbx_strand_id
1 'polypeptide(L)'
;MPHGPNTFLPPIIDPTTGEEKQFLYEPQVHVAQNMLGRVKQPKYGTAELTDLLIKQYPPLFHAATNVPAFVATFSELVNLVHLNISCPGFEHAPRHRRSAVDYALISIRIAVERAPVYSLHKLSLLPIHPGGLLYLHPMLGFGSTHSSAKRWGQIRQLAICMESIPFPSSPSPRRHTQALEHLRILHAYLRTLSRGLTNLFFRWKGERGPSPLSLDKEPCMLPIEDECVHPSMRGETRGPRPLNFSRLRYMELENAVMDSSQIADFIHTHRRTLVEFNFEDVKLRHGNWDDALEPLTNMSGSESWKTKAEEVMDVPVMLSPVDVFLEPRVMGPLLDEVDMAIEEVSGNVRRGLTLSKWLGKVKSPDMKRSTKDRSWGGGDHMKKFLRGSMFSSWK
;
A
#
# COMPACT_ATOMS: atom_id res chain seq x y z
N MET A 1 -4.02 -9.93 8.27
CA MET A 1 -4.62 -9.91 9.62
C MET A 1 -4.91 -8.48 9.99
N PRO A 2 -6.17 -8.10 10.26
CA PRO A 2 -6.52 -6.75 10.61
C PRO A 2 -5.99 -6.37 12.00
N HIS A 3 -5.65 -5.09 12.19
CA HIS A 3 -5.62 -4.50 13.52
C HIS A 3 -7.05 -4.27 14.00
N GLY A 4 -7.29 -4.49 15.28
CA GLY A 4 -8.60 -4.40 15.90
C GLY A 4 -8.62 -5.04 17.28
N PRO A 5 -9.80 -5.10 17.94
CA PRO A 5 -9.91 -5.52 19.35
C PRO A 5 -9.28 -6.87 19.66
N ASN A 6 -9.40 -7.84 18.75
CA ASN A 6 -8.85 -9.20 18.93
C ASN A 6 -7.32 -9.27 18.82
N THR A 7 -6.69 -8.23 18.29
CA THR A 7 -5.23 -8.13 18.16
C THR A 7 -4.63 -7.07 19.07
N PHE A 8 -5.47 -6.30 19.74
CA PHE A 8 -5.08 -5.26 20.68
C PHE A 8 -4.42 -5.89 21.90
N LEU A 9 -3.34 -5.27 22.35
CA LEU A 9 -2.60 -5.68 23.53
C LEU A 9 -2.71 -4.57 24.58
N PRO A 10 -3.42 -4.81 25.69
CA PRO A 10 -3.53 -3.81 26.75
C PRO A 10 -2.18 -3.60 27.45
N PRO A 11 -2.03 -2.51 28.22
CA PRO A 11 -0.91 -2.38 29.15
C PRO A 11 -0.82 -3.60 30.07
N ILE A 12 0.40 -3.98 30.39
CA ILE A 12 0.71 -5.09 31.28
C ILE A 12 0.69 -4.54 32.69
N ILE A 13 -0.18 -5.05 33.55
CA ILE A 13 -0.36 -4.53 34.91
C ILE A 13 0.12 -5.57 35.92
N ASP A 14 0.92 -5.18 36.90
CA ASP A 14 1.22 -6.05 38.03
C ASP A 14 -0.05 -6.25 38.89
N PRO A 15 -0.52 -7.49 39.10
CA PRO A 15 -1.75 -7.73 39.86
C PRO A 15 -1.63 -7.39 41.36
N THR A 16 -0.42 -7.28 41.90
CA THR A 16 -0.18 -6.99 43.31
C THR A 16 0.03 -5.50 43.56
N THR A 17 0.80 -4.81 42.71
CA THR A 17 1.08 -3.38 42.89
C THR A 17 0.15 -2.46 42.11
N GLY A 18 -0.53 -2.98 41.08
CA GLY A 18 -1.35 -2.20 40.17
C GLY A 18 -0.54 -1.34 39.18
N GLU A 19 0.78 -1.45 39.18
CA GLU A 19 1.66 -0.65 38.33
C GLU A 19 1.79 -1.22 36.91
N GLU A 20 1.95 -0.35 35.91
CA GLU A 20 2.24 -0.76 34.53
C GLU A 20 3.68 -1.29 34.43
N LYS A 21 3.83 -2.54 33.99
CA LYS A 21 5.12 -3.16 33.69
C LYS A 21 5.49 -2.96 32.23
N GLN A 22 6.69 -2.45 31.99
CA GLN A 22 7.22 -2.32 30.64
C GLN A 22 7.64 -3.70 30.11
N PHE A 23 7.21 -4.02 28.89
CA PHE A 23 7.63 -5.21 28.17
C PHE A 23 8.52 -4.84 26.98
N LEU A 24 9.81 -5.19 27.10
CA LEU A 24 10.75 -5.15 26.00
C LEU A 24 10.82 -6.53 25.34
N TYR A 25 10.28 -6.64 24.12
CA TYR A 25 10.30 -7.90 23.39
C TYR A 25 11.66 -8.20 22.76
N GLU A 26 12.25 -9.32 23.16
CA GLU A 26 13.39 -9.94 22.51
C GLU A 26 12.98 -11.26 21.84
N PRO A 27 13.05 -11.36 20.49
CA PRO A 27 12.65 -12.56 19.78
C PRO A 27 13.59 -13.76 20.08
N GLN A 28 13.03 -14.84 20.63
CA GLN A 28 13.75 -16.10 20.80
C GLN A 28 13.74 -16.90 19.49
N VAL A 29 14.89 -16.99 18.82
CA VAL A 29 14.98 -17.66 17.52
C VAL A 29 15.26 -19.16 17.63
N HIS A 30 15.80 -19.61 18.76
CA HIS A 30 16.05 -21.02 19.02
C HIS A 30 14.93 -21.60 19.89
N VAL A 31 14.55 -22.85 19.63
CA VAL A 31 13.73 -23.60 20.58
C VAL A 31 14.57 -23.79 21.84
N ALA A 32 14.05 -23.34 22.99
CA ALA A 32 14.70 -23.59 24.27
C ALA A 32 14.94 -25.11 24.40
N GLN A 33 16.20 -25.52 24.46
CA GLN A 33 16.53 -26.93 24.60
C GLN A 33 16.07 -27.40 25.96
N ASN A 34 15.02 -28.21 26.01
CA ASN A 34 14.66 -29.00 27.18
C ASN A 34 15.69 -30.13 27.33
N MET A 35 16.92 -29.77 27.73
CA MET A 35 17.89 -30.75 28.20
C MET A 35 17.40 -31.25 29.56
N LEU A 36 17.27 -32.57 29.73
CA LEU A 36 16.86 -33.19 30.99
C LEU A 36 17.62 -32.55 32.17
N GLY A 37 16.89 -31.94 33.10
CA GLY A 37 17.45 -31.39 34.35
C GLY A 37 17.73 -29.89 34.39
N ARG A 38 17.52 -29.11 33.31
CA ARG A 38 17.57 -27.62 33.39
C ARG A 38 16.19 -27.00 33.47
N VAL A 39 16.07 -25.98 34.33
CA VAL A 39 14.89 -25.11 34.47
C VAL A 39 14.54 -24.54 33.10
N LYS A 40 13.27 -24.71 32.68
CA LYS A 40 12.73 -24.19 31.42
C LYS A 40 13.04 -22.70 31.33
N GLN A 41 13.85 -22.30 30.35
CA GLN A 41 14.16 -20.88 30.17
C GLN A 41 12.86 -20.10 29.87
N PRO A 42 12.61 -19.00 30.59
CA PRO A 42 11.43 -18.16 30.34
C PRO A 42 11.45 -17.61 28.91
N LYS A 43 10.27 -17.57 28.27
CA LYS A 43 10.12 -17.11 26.88
C LYS A 43 10.28 -15.60 26.73
N TYR A 44 9.93 -14.85 27.77
CA TYR A 44 9.82 -13.39 27.73
C TYR A 44 10.73 -12.73 28.77
N GLY A 45 11.98 -13.17 28.88
CA GLY A 45 12.96 -12.59 29.80
C GLY A 45 12.92 -13.23 31.19
N THR A 46 12.02 -12.81 32.07
CA THR A 46 11.89 -13.39 33.43
C THR A 46 10.72 -14.35 33.52
N ALA A 47 10.75 -15.24 34.52
CA ALA A 47 9.63 -16.17 34.79
C ALA A 47 8.35 -15.40 35.18
N GLU A 48 8.49 -14.36 36.00
CA GLU A 48 7.38 -13.48 36.41
C GLU A 48 6.73 -12.79 35.21
N LEU A 49 7.53 -12.17 34.33
CA LEU A 49 7.01 -11.51 33.14
C LEU A 49 6.37 -12.50 32.16
N THR A 50 6.94 -13.71 32.07
CA THR A 50 6.36 -14.79 31.26
C THR A 50 4.99 -15.20 31.77
N ASP A 51 4.84 -15.43 33.08
CA ASP A 51 3.58 -15.78 33.70
C ASP A 51 2.53 -14.66 33.56
N LEU A 52 2.94 -13.41 33.77
CA LEU A 52 2.07 -12.24 33.63
C LEU A 52 1.55 -12.13 32.18
N LEU A 53 2.44 -12.21 31.19
CA LEU A 53 2.05 -12.17 29.77
C LEU A 53 1.10 -13.31 29.40
N ILE A 54 1.34 -14.53 29.89
CA ILE A 54 0.46 -15.68 29.64
C ILE A 54 -0.94 -15.46 30.21
N LYS A 55 -1.04 -14.81 31.37
CA LYS A 55 -2.32 -14.54 32.04
C LYS A 55 -3.10 -13.39 31.38
N GLN A 56 -2.41 -12.35 30.93
CA GLN A 56 -3.06 -11.12 30.46
C GLN A 56 -3.21 -11.02 28.94
N TYR A 57 -2.30 -11.61 28.17
CA TYR A 57 -2.33 -11.49 26.71
C TYR A 57 -3.01 -12.68 26.04
N PRO A 58 -3.69 -12.45 24.90
CA PRO A 58 -4.43 -13.50 24.22
C PRO A 58 -3.47 -14.56 23.64
N PRO A 59 -3.94 -15.81 23.44
CA PRO A 59 -3.17 -16.87 22.78
C PRO A 59 -2.55 -16.45 21.43
N LEU A 60 -3.24 -15.57 20.70
CA LEU A 60 -2.76 -15.01 19.44
C LEU A 60 -1.43 -14.28 19.56
N PHE A 61 -1.17 -13.55 20.66
CA PHE A 61 0.12 -12.92 20.92
C PHE A 61 1.23 -13.97 21.09
N HIS A 62 0.95 -15.04 21.82
CA HIS A 62 1.93 -16.11 22.03
C HIS A 62 2.27 -16.86 20.75
N ALA A 63 1.27 -17.05 19.88
CA ALA A 63 1.45 -17.57 18.53
C ALA A 63 2.28 -16.60 17.67
N ALA A 64 1.94 -15.31 17.66
CA ALA A 64 2.66 -14.27 16.90
C ALA A 64 4.12 -14.14 17.30
N THR A 65 4.46 -14.40 18.57
CA THR A 65 5.83 -14.37 19.10
C THR A 65 6.55 -15.73 19.05
N ASN A 66 5.94 -16.77 18.48
CA ASN A 66 6.55 -18.10 18.32
C ASN A 66 7.44 -18.16 17.07
N VAL A 67 8.54 -17.40 17.08
CA VAL A 67 9.49 -17.30 15.96
C VAL A 67 9.95 -18.67 15.43
N PRO A 68 10.29 -19.69 16.25
CA PRO A 68 10.71 -20.99 15.74
C PRO A 68 9.66 -21.66 14.86
N ALA A 69 8.37 -21.52 15.18
CA ALA A 69 7.28 -22.08 14.36
C ALA A 69 7.15 -21.37 13.00
N PHE A 70 7.36 -20.05 12.96
CA PHE A 70 7.41 -19.31 11.69
C PHE A 70 8.61 -19.77 10.85
N VAL A 71 9.80 -19.89 11.46
CA VAL A 71 11.02 -20.34 10.78
C VAL A 71 10.83 -21.75 10.22
N ALA A 72 10.28 -22.68 11.01
CA ALA A 72 9.99 -24.04 10.56
C ALA A 72 9.02 -24.02 9.36
N THR A 73 7.92 -23.28 9.46
CA THR A 73 6.94 -23.16 8.38
C THR A 73 7.58 -22.61 7.09
N PHE A 74 8.34 -21.52 7.18
CA PHE A 74 9.00 -20.94 6.01
C PHE A 74 10.11 -21.84 5.45
N SER A 75 10.68 -22.74 6.25
CA SER A 75 11.71 -23.67 5.79
C SER A 75 11.15 -24.74 4.87
N GLU A 76 9.88 -25.10 5.04
CA GLU A 76 9.15 -25.99 4.13
C GLU A 76 8.71 -25.27 2.84
N LEU A 77 8.65 -23.93 2.84
CA LEU A 77 8.22 -23.11 1.70
C LEU A 77 9.37 -22.77 0.75
N VAL A 78 10.18 -23.75 0.36
CA VAL A 78 11.41 -23.55 -0.45
C VAL A 78 11.14 -22.87 -1.80
N ASN A 79 9.95 -23.09 -2.39
CA ASN A 79 9.52 -22.52 -3.66
C ASN A 79 8.66 -21.26 -3.49
N LEU A 80 8.70 -20.60 -2.33
CA LEU A 80 7.97 -19.36 -2.10
C LEU A 80 8.49 -18.27 -3.06
N VAL A 81 7.66 -17.88 -4.02
CA VAL A 81 7.99 -16.87 -5.03
C VAL A 81 7.47 -15.49 -4.64
N HIS A 82 6.29 -15.44 -4.03
CA HIS A 82 5.55 -14.23 -3.70
C HIS A 82 5.08 -14.27 -2.26
N LEU A 83 5.49 -13.27 -1.48
CA LEU A 83 4.95 -13.01 -0.15
C LEU A 83 3.97 -11.83 -0.21
N ASN A 84 2.71 -12.09 0.16
CA ASN A 84 1.67 -11.06 0.27
C ASN A 84 1.27 -10.88 1.73
N ILE A 85 1.40 -9.65 2.23
CA ILE A 85 1.12 -9.26 3.61
C ILE A 85 0.06 -8.16 3.59
N SER A 86 -0.97 -8.35 4.40
CA SER A 86 -2.11 -7.43 4.50
C SER A 86 -2.43 -7.18 5.97
N CYS A 87 -2.36 -5.93 6.39
CA CYS A 87 -2.57 -5.45 7.75
C CYS A 87 -3.54 -4.26 7.78
N PRO A 88 -4.83 -4.45 7.42
CA PRO A 88 -5.82 -3.37 7.42
C PRO A 88 -6.24 -2.96 8.84
N GLY A 89 -6.93 -1.84 8.97
CA GLY A 89 -7.60 -1.45 10.22
C GLY A 89 -6.69 -0.77 11.24
N PHE A 90 -5.54 -0.24 10.80
CA PHE A 90 -4.67 0.49 11.71
C PHE A 90 -5.31 1.85 12.07
N GLU A 91 -5.53 2.05 13.36
CA GLU A 91 -6.04 3.30 13.90
C GLU A 91 -4.86 4.17 14.38
N HIS A 92 -4.86 5.45 14.02
CA HIS A 92 -3.77 6.39 14.33
C HIS A 92 -3.61 6.72 15.83
N ALA A 93 -4.47 6.19 16.72
CA ALA A 93 -4.65 6.65 18.09
C ALA A 93 -3.62 6.12 19.11
N PRO A 94 -3.05 4.90 18.99
CA PRO A 94 -1.86 4.55 19.74
C PRO A 94 -0.65 4.38 18.82
N ARG A 95 0.04 5.49 18.48
CA ARG A 95 1.22 5.49 17.59
C ARG A 95 2.39 4.62 18.06
N HIS A 96 2.42 4.24 19.34
CA HIS A 96 3.57 3.56 19.98
C HIS A 96 3.25 2.20 20.60
N ARG A 97 2.01 1.71 20.52
CA ARG A 97 1.66 0.39 21.10
C ARG A 97 1.65 -0.67 20.00
N ARG A 98 2.37 -1.76 20.27
CA ARG A 98 2.40 -2.93 19.39
C ARG A 98 1.16 -3.77 19.59
N SER A 99 0.55 -4.21 18.50
CA SER A 99 -0.50 -5.23 18.49
C SER A 99 0.10 -6.63 18.27
N ALA A 100 -0.71 -7.67 18.38
CA ALA A 100 -0.30 -9.02 17.99
C ALA A 100 0.12 -9.10 16.50
N VAL A 101 -0.44 -8.23 15.63
CA VAL A 101 -0.06 -8.13 14.21
C VAL A 101 1.39 -7.68 14.08
N ASP A 102 1.82 -6.68 14.85
CA ASP A 102 3.19 -6.16 14.80
C ASP A 102 4.22 -7.22 15.19
N TYR A 103 3.93 -8.01 16.23
CA TYR A 103 4.78 -9.14 16.62
C TYR A 103 4.84 -10.23 15.55
N ALA A 104 3.72 -10.50 14.87
CA ALA A 104 3.72 -11.44 13.76
C ALA A 104 4.57 -10.94 12.58
N LEU A 105 4.57 -9.64 12.27
CA LEU A 105 5.43 -9.05 11.23
C LEU A 105 6.92 -9.21 11.57
N ILE A 106 7.30 -9.01 12.84
CA ILE A 106 8.68 -9.28 13.32
C ILE A 106 9.03 -10.76 13.10
N SER A 107 8.14 -11.68 13.47
CA SER A 107 8.36 -13.12 13.30
C SER A 107 8.46 -13.54 11.83
N ILE A 108 7.62 -12.98 10.95
CA ILE A 108 7.70 -13.18 9.49
C ILE A 108 9.05 -12.69 8.97
N ARG A 109 9.50 -11.51 9.40
CA ARG A 109 10.80 -10.98 8.99
C ARG A 109 11.92 -11.95 9.34
N ILE A 110 11.96 -12.41 10.59
CA ILE A 110 12.97 -13.38 11.06
C ILE A 110 12.90 -14.69 10.26
N ALA A 111 11.70 -15.16 9.95
CA ALA A 111 11.49 -16.40 9.21
C ALA A 111 12.04 -16.31 7.78
N VAL A 112 11.78 -15.22 7.05
CA VAL A 112 12.35 -14.98 5.71
C VAL A 112 13.88 -14.94 5.74
N GLU A 113 14.45 -14.38 6.80
CA GLU A 113 15.89 -14.24 6.99
C GLU A 113 16.61 -15.54 7.37
N ARG A 114 15.89 -16.52 7.93
CA ARG A 114 16.46 -17.79 8.41
C ARG A 114 16.10 -19.00 7.55
N ALA A 115 14.95 -18.99 6.90
CA ALA A 115 14.51 -20.08 6.05
C ALA A 115 15.15 -20.03 4.64
N PRO A 116 15.30 -21.16 3.93
CA PRO A 116 15.79 -21.26 2.55
C PRO A 116 14.81 -20.75 1.46
N VAL A 117 14.11 -19.62 1.66
CA VAL A 117 13.24 -18.99 0.63
C VAL A 117 14.02 -18.25 -0.48
N TYR A 118 14.81 -18.97 -1.27
CA TYR A 118 15.70 -18.39 -2.31
C TYR A 118 14.97 -17.94 -3.60
N SER A 119 13.74 -18.40 -3.80
CA SER A 119 12.93 -18.03 -4.98
C SER A 119 12.08 -16.78 -4.76
N LEU A 120 12.09 -16.22 -3.54
CA LEU A 120 11.27 -15.09 -3.15
C LEU A 120 11.78 -13.81 -3.81
N HIS A 121 11.07 -13.35 -4.84
CA HIS A 121 11.43 -12.13 -5.58
C HIS A 121 10.28 -11.14 -5.69
N LYS A 122 9.09 -11.48 -5.18
CA LYS A 122 7.91 -10.61 -5.17
C LYS A 122 7.41 -10.38 -3.75
N LEU A 123 7.18 -9.11 -3.40
CA LEU A 123 6.64 -8.69 -2.12
C LEU A 123 5.46 -7.74 -2.34
N SER A 124 4.33 -8.03 -1.69
CA SER A 124 3.15 -7.16 -1.70
C SER A 124 2.73 -6.85 -0.27
N LEU A 125 2.62 -5.56 0.05
CA LEU A 125 2.24 -5.03 1.36
C LEU A 125 0.94 -4.23 1.20
N LEU A 126 -0.21 -4.92 1.22
CA LEU A 126 -1.50 -4.42 0.71
C LEU A 126 -2.68 -4.75 1.64
N PRO A 127 -3.18 -3.81 2.46
CA PRO A 127 -2.55 -2.56 2.90
C PRO A 127 -1.56 -2.80 4.05
N ILE A 128 -0.72 -1.80 4.34
CA ILE A 128 0.26 -1.82 5.44
C ILE A 128 0.32 -0.46 6.15
N HIS A 129 0.45 -0.48 7.48
CA HIS A 129 0.75 0.72 8.26
C HIS A 129 2.27 0.99 8.31
N PRO A 130 2.73 2.22 8.59
CA PRO A 130 4.16 2.54 8.60
C PRO A 130 4.98 1.70 9.59
N GLY A 131 4.41 1.40 10.77
CA GLY A 131 5.05 0.51 11.73
C GLY A 131 5.35 -0.87 11.16
N GLY A 132 4.47 -1.38 10.28
CA GLY A 132 4.69 -2.65 9.59
C GLY A 132 5.93 -2.65 8.69
N LEU A 133 6.20 -1.53 7.99
CA LEU A 133 7.43 -1.38 7.21
C LEU A 133 8.68 -1.40 8.10
N LEU A 134 8.62 -0.77 9.28
CA LEU A 134 9.70 -0.80 10.26
C LEU A 134 9.95 -2.24 10.75
N TYR A 135 8.90 -2.99 11.08
CA TYR A 135 9.03 -4.37 11.58
C TYR A 135 9.51 -5.37 10.53
N LEU A 136 9.19 -5.11 9.26
CA LEU A 136 9.68 -5.87 8.11
C LEU A 136 11.02 -5.36 7.57
N HIS A 137 11.54 -4.23 8.07
CA HIS A 137 12.78 -3.67 7.58
C HIS A 137 13.95 -4.60 7.91
N PRO A 138 14.78 -4.98 6.92
CA PRO A 138 15.99 -5.74 7.15
C PRO A 138 17.08 -4.85 7.78
N MET A 139 16.91 -4.52 9.06
CA MET A 139 17.89 -3.81 9.87
C MET A 139 18.77 -4.80 10.63
N LEU A 140 20.00 -4.38 10.93
CA LEU A 140 20.83 -5.03 11.96
C LEU A 140 20.12 -4.85 13.30
N GLY A 141 19.53 -5.91 13.81
CA GLY A 141 18.72 -5.87 15.03
C GLY A 141 18.41 -7.27 15.57
N PHE A 142 17.57 -7.33 16.60
CA PHE A 142 17.25 -8.58 17.30
C PHE A 142 16.67 -9.64 16.37
N GLY A 143 17.29 -10.82 16.35
CA GLY A 143 16.89 -11.90 15.46
C GLY A 143 17.26 -11.69 13.98
N SER A 144 18.07 -10.69 13.62
CA SER A 144 18.62 -10.60 12.25
C SER A 144 19.71 -11.66 12.00
N THR A 145 20.03 -11.93 10.73
CA THR A 145 21.21 -12.71 10.33
C THR A 145 22.16 -11.85 9.50
N HIS A 146 23.45 -12.18 9.46
CA HIS A 146 24.41 -11.54 8.55
C HIS A 146 24.00 -11.64 7.06
N SER A 147 23.09 -12.57 6.74
CA SER A 147 22.54 -12.74 5.40
C SER A 147 21.28 -11.90 5.13
N SER A 148 20.66 -11.25 6.14
CA SER A 148 19.36 -10.56 6.00
C SER A 148 19.31 -9.63 4.78
N ALA A 149 20.31 -8.74 4.62
CA ALA A 149 20.37 -7.84 3.47
C ALA A 149 20.39 -8.59 2.12
N LYS A 150 21.06 -9.75 2.03
CA LYS A 150 21.05 -10.61 0.83
C LYS A 150 19.67 -11.26 0.62
N ARG A 151 19.05 -11.74 1.69
CA ARG A 151 17.73 -12.41 1.69
C ARG A 151 16.58 -11.48 1.28
N TRP A 152 16.68 -10.20 1.60
CA TRP A 152 15.69 -9.20 1.16
C TRP A 152 16.09 -8.53 -0.16
N GLY A 153 17.39 -8.45 -0.46
CA GLY A 153 17.91 -7.92 -1.71
C GLY A 153 17.59 -8.76 -2.96
N GLN A 154 17.00 -9.95 -2.83
CA GLN A 154 16.45 -10.74 -3.95
C GLN A 154 15.08 -10.23 -4.44
N ILE A 155 14.38 -9.39 -3.67
CA ILE A 155 13.13 -8.79 -4.11
C ILE A 155 13.38 -7.93 -5.35
N ARG A 156 12.58 -8.18 -6.39
CA ARG A 156 12.57 -7.46 -7.68
C ARG A 156 11.27 -6.73 -7.92
N GLN A 157 10.16 -7.26 -7.41
CA GLN A 157 8.83 -6.68 -7.55
C GLN A 157 8.31 -6.31 -6.17
N LEU A 158 8.04 -5.02 -5.97
CA LEU A 158 7.52 -4.49 -4.72
C LEU A 158 6.21 -3.75 -4.98
N ALA A 159 5.16 -4.12 -4.25
CA ALA A 159 3.89 -3.40 -4.24
C ALA A 159 3.57 -2.97 -2.81
N ILE A 160 3.33 -1.68 -2.59
CA ILE A 160 2.99 -1.12 -1.29
C ILE A 160 1.72 -0.29 -1.41
N CYS A 161 0.74 -0.57 -0.56
CA CYS A 161 -0.43 0.27 -0.33
C CYS A 161 -0.38 0.68 1.14
N MET A 162 0.19 1.86 1.37
CA MET A 162 0.53 2.33 2.71
C MET A 162 -0.56 3.25 3.24
N GLU A 163 -0.96 3.06 4.50
CA GLU A 163 -1.91 3.96 5.13
C GLU A 163 -1.34 5.37 5.29
N SER A 164 -2.09 6.35 4.79
CA SER A 164 -1.75 7.77 4.93
C SER A 164 -1.95 8.22 6.37
N ILE A 165 -1.01 9.00 6.89
CA ILE A 165 -1.12 9.59 8.23
C ILE A 165 -1.25 11.11 8.05
N PRO A 166 -2.35 11.72 8.51
CA PRO A 166 -2.52 13.16 8.43
C PRO A 166 -1.37 13.90 9.13
N PHE A 167 -0.87 14.94 8.48
CA PHE A 167 0.10 15.85 9.10
C PHE A 167 -0.61 16.67 10.18
N PRO A 168 -0.25 16.54 11.47
CA PRO A 168 -0.80 17.42 12.47
C PRO A 168 -0.29 18.85 12.19
N SER A 169 -1.21 19.80 12.02
CA SER A 169 -0.94 21.24 11.96
C SER A 169 -0.45 21.73 13.33
N SER A 170 0.73 21.28 13.73
CA SER A 170 1.29 21.53 15.06
C SER A 170 2.52 22.42 14.94
N PRO A 171 2.51 23.63 15.54
CA PRO A 171 3.62 24.59 15.42
C PRO A 171 4.89 24.16 16.16
N SER A 172 4.86 23.10 16.98
CA SER A 172 6.06 22.67 17.71
C SER A 172 7.00 21.81 16.84
N PRO A 173 8.28 22.16 16.68
CA PRO A 173 9.23 21.44 15.81
C PRO A 173 9.47 19.99 16.23
N ARG A 174 9.42 19.67 17.54
CA ARG A 174 9.55 18.28 18.04
C ARG A 174 8.39 17.36 17.62
N ARG A 175 7.16 17.88 17.59
CA ARG A 175 6.01 17.10 17.10
C ARG A 175 6.00 17.02 15.58
N HIS A 176 6.54 18.03 14.90
CA HIS A 176 6.73 18.00 13.45
C HIS A 176 7.70 16.88 13.05
N THR A 177 8.87 16.77 13.69
CA THR A 177 9.80 15.67 13.41
C THR A 177 9.23 14.30 13.74
N GLN A 178 8.45 14.17 14.82
CA GLN A 178 7.75 12.92 15.16
C GLN A 178 6.64 12.58 14.16
N ALA A 179 5.95 13.59 13.61
CA ALA A 179 4.93 13.40 12.59
C ALA A 179 5.52 12.81 11.30
N LEU A 180 6.78 13.09 10.99
CA LEU A 180 7.48 12.64 9.78
C LEU A 180 8.16 11.28 9.90
N GLU A 181 8.15 10.66 11.08
CA GLU A 181 8.79 9.36 11.31
C GLU A 181 8.31 8.29 10.31
N HIS A 182 7.02 8.29 9.97
CA HIS A 182 6.47 7.35 9.00
C HIS A 182 7.09 7.50 7.59
N LEU A 183 7.41 8.73 7.16
CA LEU A 183 8.09 8.99 5.89
C LEU A 183 9.56 8.58 5.94
N ARG A 184 10.23 8.80 7.09
CA ARG A 184 11.61 8.32 7.29
C ARG A 184 11.69 6.80 7.22
N ILE A 185 10.74 6.11 7.86
CA ILE A 185 10.62 4.65 7.81
C ILE A 185 10.41 4.18 6.38
N LEU A 186 9.47 4.79 5.65
CA LEU A 186 9.21 4.47 4.24
C LEU A 186 10.45 4.67 3.38
N HIS A 187 11.11 5.83 3.50
CA HIS A 187 12.33 6.15 2.76
C HIS A 187 13.43 5.13 3.04
N ALA A 188 13.69 4.84 4.32
CA ALA A 188 14.68 3.86 4.73
C ALA A 188 14.35 2.46 4.21
N TYR A 189 13.07 2.07 4.17
CA TYR A 189 12.63 0.78 3.67
C TYR A 189 12.87 0.65 2.16
N LEU A 190 12.42 1.64 1.38
CA LEU A 190 12.62 1.67 -0.07
C LEU A 190 14.10 1.68 -0.43
N ARG A 191 14.92 2.45 0.28
CA ARG A 191 16.37 2.52 0.08
C ARG A 191 17.06 1.16 0.17
N THR A 192 16.61 0.30 1.07
CA THR A 192 17.22 -1.04 1.25
C THR A 192 16.97 -1.92 0.04
N LEU A 193 15.81 -1.80 -0.60
CA LEU A 193 15.40 -2.63 -1.73
C LEU A 193 15.76 -1.99 -3.10
N SER A 194 15.97 -0.67 -3.15
CA SER A 194 16.00 0.12 -4.39
C SER A 194 16.97 -0.39 -5.45
N ARG A 195 18.15 -0.89 -5.04
CA ARG A 195 19.19 -1.41 -5.95
C ARG A 195 18.74 -2.65 -6.75
N GLY A 196 17.79 -3.41 -6.20
CA GLY A 196 17.33 -4.67 -6.76
C GLY A 196 16.01 -4.56 -7.54
N LEU A 197 15.21 -3.52 -7.29
CA LEU A 197 13.85 -3.44 -7.82
C LEU A 197 13.84 -3.22 -9.33
N THR A 198 13.02 -4.02 -10.01
CA THR A 198 12.66 -3.84 -11.43
C THR A 198 11.24 -3.32 -11.58
N ASN A 199 10.35 -3.65 -10.64
CA ASN A 199 8.95 -3.20 -10.64
C ASN A 199 8.61 -2.63 -9.27
N LEU A 200 8.08 -1.41 -9.24
CA LEU A 200 7.62 -0.73 -8.04
C LEU A 200 6.20 -0.22 -8.25
N PHE A 201 5.27 -0.70 -7.42
CA PHE A 201 3.95 -0.12 -7.25
C PHE A 201 3.88 0.51 -5.87
N PHE A 202 3.45 1.76 -5.79
CA PHE A 202 3.19 2.44 -4.53
C PHE A 202 1.88 3.22 -4.59
N ARG A 203 1.07 3.07 -3.54
CA ARG A 203 -0.18 3.83 -3.35
C ARG A 203 -0.29 4.31 -1.91
N TRP A 204 -0.79 5.53 -1.73
CA TRP A 204 -1.33 5.97 -0.44
C TRP A 204 -2.79 5.51 -0.28
N LYS A 205 -3.11 4.88 0.85
CA LYS A 205 -4.49 4.55 1.23
C LYS A 205 -5.05 5.68 2.10
N GLY A 206 -6.20 6.21 1.71
CA GLY A 206 -6.81 7.36 2.37
C GLY A 206 -6.44 8.66 1.65
N GLU A 207 -6.04 9.68 2.41
CA GLU A 207 -5.63 10.97 1.85
C GLU A 207 -4.35 10.86 1.02
N ARG A 208 -4.22 11.74 0.01
CA ARG A 208 -3.00 11.82 -0.81
C ARG A 208 -1.80 12.15 0.05
N GLY A 209 -0.74 11.37 -0.08
CA GLY A 209 0.53 11.60 0.61
C GLY A 209 1.61 12.18 -0.31
N PRO A 210 2.77 12.56 0.25
CA PRO A 210 3.92 13.01 -0.53
C PRO A 210 4.49 11.89 -1.40
N SER A 211 5.26 12.25 -2.42
CA SER A 211 5.97 11.26 -3.26
C SER A 211 6.95 10.43 -2.44
N PRO A 212 6.86 9.08 -2.45
CA PRO A 212 7.84 8.22 -1.80
C PRO A 212 9.20 8.21 -2.53
N LEU A 213 9.23 8.64 -3.81
CA LEU A 213 10.39 8.57 -4.69
C LEU A 213 11.34 9.75 -4.49
N SER A 214 10.83 10.88 -4.00
CA SER A 214 11.52 12.17 -3.89
C SER A 214 11.37 12.80 -2.51
N LEU A 215 11.26 11.98 -1.46
CA LEU A 215 11.16 12.43 -0.06
C LEU A 215 12.32 13.33 0.39
N ASP A 216 13.47 13.25 -0.28
CA ASP A 216 14.63 14.15 -0.08
C ASP A 216 14.37 15.60 -0.49
N LYS A 217 13.40 15.82 -1.39
CA LYS A 217 13.00 17.13 -1.90
C LYS A 217 11.67 17.61 -1.33
N GLU A 218 11.03 16.81 -0.48
CA GLU A 218 9.75 17.17 0.09
C GLU A 218 9.89 18.33 1.09
N PRO A 219 9.08 19.41 0.97
CA PRO A 219 9.18 20.57 1.87
C PRO A 219 9.09 20.19 3.34
N CYS A 220 8.27 19.20 3.67
CA CYS A 220 8.12 18.72 5.05
C CYS A 220 9.38 18.02 5.59
N MET A 221 10.28 17.53 4.73
CA MET A 221 11.49 16.81 5.10
C MET A 221 12.75 17.69 5.09
N LEU A 222 12.65 18.92 4.58
CA LEU A 222 13.76 19.87 4.53
C LEU A 222 13.98 20.53 5.90
N PRO A 223 15.23 20.85 6.27
CA PRO A 223 15.52 21.59 7.49
C PRO A 223 14.88 22.99 7.43
N ILE A 224 14.23 23.40 8.52
CA ILE A 224 13.67 24.76 8.66
C ILE A 224 14.85 25.73 8.88
N GLU A 225 14.91 26.81 8.10
CA GLU A 225 16.06 27.72 8.03
C GLU A 225 16.35 28.49 9.34
N ASP A 226 15.44 28.49 10.31
CA ASP A 226 15.52 29.26 11.57
C ASP A 226 16.27 28.58 12.74
N GLU A 227 16.82 27.38 12.57
CA GLU A 227 17.64 26.80 13.64
C GLU A 227 19.02 27.44 13.67
N CYS A 228 19.32 28.19 14.75
CA CYS A 228 20.66 28.63 15.12
C CYS A 228 21.66 27.45 15.04
N VAL A 229 22.29 27.31 13.88
CA VAL A 229 23.23 26.23 13.61
C VAL A 229 24.48 26.50 14.42
N HIS A 230 24.76 25.67 15.41
CA HIS A 230 26.05 25.68 16.08
C HIS A 230 27.15 25.54 15.00
N PRO A 231 28.23 26.35 15.00
CA PRO A 231 29.22 26.38 13.92
C PRO A 231 29.81 25.01 13.55
N SER A 232 29.83 24.06 14.50
CA SER A 232 30.29 22.68 14.31
C SER A 232 29.36 21.78 13.49
N MET A 233 28.13 22.21 13.20
CA MET A 233 27.10 21.43 12.49
C MET A 233 26.86 21.94 11.05
N ARG A 234 27.64 22.91 10.59
CA ARG A 234 27.63 23.37 9.20
C ARG A 234 28.23 22.28 8.30
N GLY A 235 27.42 21.72 7.40
CA GLY A 235 27.85 20.74 6.39
C GLY A 235 27.18 19.37 6.47
N GLU A 236 26.44 19.07 7.54
CA GLU A 236 25.64 17.86 7.63
C GLU A 236 24.31 18.05 6.88
N THR A 237 24.13 17.31 5.79
CA THR A 237 22.86 17.27 5.06
C THR A 237 21.78 16.64 5.96
N ARG A 238 20.89 17.46 6.53
CA ARG A 238 19.84 17.02 7.46
C ARG A 238 18.64 16.32 6.80
N GLY A 239 18.65 16.17 5.48
CA GLY A 239 17.60 15.49 4.71
C GLY A 239 17.94 14.03 4.39
N PRO A 240 16.94 13.19 4.09
CA PRO A 240 17.21 11.85 3.59
C PRO A 240 17.97 11.97 2.26
N ARG A 241 18.93 11.07 2.02
CA ARG A 241 19.66 11.03 0.75
C ARG A 241 18.73 10.57 -0.37
N PRO A 242 18.84 11.10 -1.61
CA PRO A 242 17.99 10.68 -2.72
C PRO A 242 17.94 9.17 -2.92
N LEU A 243 16.76 8.65 -3.27
CA LEU A 243 16.60 7.27 -3.70
C LEU A 243 17.13 7.11 -5.12
N ASN A 244 17.80 5.99 -5.37
CA ASN A 244 18.26 5.62 -6.70
C ASN A 244 17.87 4.17 -6.97
N PHE A 245 17.10 3.97 -8.04
CA PHE A 245 16.63 2.66 -8.47
C PHE A 245 17.36 2.22 -9.74
N SER A 246 18.57 1.69 -9.57
CA SER A 246 19.50 1.38 -10.66
C SER A 246 19.03 0.32 -11.67
N ARG A 247 17.91 -0.37 -11.41
CA ARG A 247 17.38 -1.46 -12.25
C ARG A 247 15.88 -1.33 -12.52
N LEU A 248 15.26 -0.22 -12.13
CA LEU A 248 13.81 -0.04 -12.24
C LEU A 248 13.40 0.06 -13.71
N ARG A 249 12.41 -0.75 -14.08
CA ARG A 249 11.82 -0.80 -15.43
C ARG A 249 10.36 -0.38 -15.42
N TYR A 250 9.61 -0.76 -14.40
CA TYR A 250 8.18 -0.48 -14.28
C TYR A 250 7.92 0.26 -12.97
N MET A 251 7.28 1.42 -13.06
CA MET A 251 6.94 2.23 -11.89
C MET A 251 5.48 2.64 -11.95
N GLU A 252 4.75 2.48 -10.85
CA GLU A 252 3.39 2.97 -10.72
C GLU A 252 3.25 3.66 -9.37
N LEU A 253 2.81 4.91 -9.39
CA LEU A 253 2.57 5.73 -8.22
C LEU A 253 1.13 6.23 -8.24
N GLU A 254 0.38 5.88 -7.20
CA GLU A 254 -1.04 6.22 -7.08
C GLU A 254 -1.33 7.11 -5.85
N ASN A 255 -2.25 8.06 -6.01
CA ASN A 255 -2.83 8.87 -4.92
C ASN A 255 -1.74 9.70 -4.18
N ALA A 256 -0.88 10.38 -4.94
CA ALA A 256 0.24 11.15 -4.40
C ALA A 256 0.16 12.65 -4.74
N VAL A 257 0.93 13.44 -4.00
CA VAL A 257 1.13 14.88 -4.23
C VAL A 257 2.61 15.13 -4.54
N MET A 258 2.89 15.81 -5.66
CA MET A 258 4.26 16.02 -6.18
C MET A 258 4.40 17.37 -6.87
N ASP A 259 5.62 17.84 -7.08
CA ASP A 259 5.92 18.94 -7.99
C ASP A 259 6.29 18.39 -9.39
N SER A 260 6.01 19.16 -10.44
CA SER A 260 6.40 18.84 -11.82
C SER A 260 7.91 18.52 -11.95
N SER A 261 8.76 19.32 -11.30
CA SER A 261 10.21 19.11 -11.27
C SER A 261 10.63 17.78 -10.64
N GLN A 262 9.91 17.30 -9.62
CA GLN A 262 10.20 16.00 -9.00
C GLN A 262 9.96 14.85 -9.97
N ILE A 263 8.91 14.94 -10.79
CA ILE A 263 8.58 13.95 -11.83
C ILE A 263 9.63 14.00 -12.94
N ALA A 264 9.94 15.20 -13.44
CA ALA A 264 10.93 15.39 -14.50
C ALA A 264 12.31 14.85 -14.08
N ASP A 265 12.77 15.20 -12.88
CA ASP A 265 14.03 14.72 -12.33
C ASP A 265 14.06 13.19 -12.20
N PHE A 266 12.95 12.58 -11.78
CA PHE A 266 12.85 11.13 -11.66
C PHE A 266 12.98 10.43 -13.01
N ILE A 267 12.23 10.89 -14.02
CA ILE A 267 12.28 10.35 -15.39
C ILE A 267 13.68 10.52 -15.97
N HIS A 268 14.25 11.73 -15.84
CA HIS A 268 15.59 12.01 -16.36
C HIS A 268 16.66 11.13 -15.71
N THR A 269 16.60 10.94 -14.39
CA THR A 269 17.56 10.12 -13.63
C THR A 269 17.50 8.65 -14.04
N HIS A 270 16.30 8.12 -14.28
CA HIS A 270 16.08 6.70 -14.59
C HIS A 270 15.91 6.40 -16.08
N ARG A 271 16.14 7.38 -16.97
CA ARG A 271 15.91 7.30 -18.41
C ARG A 271 16.51 6.10 -19.14
N ARG A 272 17.59 5.52 -18.61
CA ARG A 272 18.30 4.38 -19.23
C ARG A 272 17.69 3.03 -18.85
N THR A 273 16.90 2.97 -17.79
CA THR A 273 16.39 1.71 -17.24
C THR A 273 14.87 1.65 -17.25
N LEU A 274 14.20 2.79 -17.04
CA LEU A 274 12.75 2.91 -16.95
C LEU A 274 12.14 2.62 -18.32
N VAL A 275 11.26 1.61 -18.37
CA VAL A 275 10.55 1.16 -19.59
C VAL A 275 9.13 1.70 -19.62
N GLU A 276 8.49 1.77 -18.45
CA GLU A 276 7.11 2.19 -18.30
C GLU A 276 6.94 2.85 -16.94
N PHE A 277 6.15 3.92 -16.91
CA PHE A 277 5.76 4.56 -15.67
C PHE A 277 4.30 5.02 -15.74
N ASN A 278 3.59 4.93 -14.63
CA ASN A 278 2.21 5.38 -14.48
C ASN A 278 2.08 6.25 -13.22
N PHE A 279 1.40 7.39 -13.37
CA PHE A 279 1.07 8.30 -12.29
C PHE A 279 -0.47 8.41 -12.21
N GLU A 280 -1.07 7.63 -11.34
CA GLU A 280 -2.53 7.56 -11.20
C GLU A 280 -2.99 8.42 -10.02
N ASP A 281 -4.02 9.25 -10.22
CA ASP A 281 -4.53 10.16 -9.20
C ASP A 281 -3.45 11.07 -8.54
N VAL A 282 -2.41 11.41 -9.28
CA VAL A 282 -1.34 12.29 -8.80
C VAL A 282 -1.73 13.76 -8.97
N LYS A 283 -1.60 14.54 -7.88
CA LYS A 283 -1.80 15.99 -7.91
C LYS A 283 -0.47 16.73 -7.97
N LEU A 284 -0.34 17.63 -8.94
CA LEU A 284 0.77 18.58 -8.96
C LEU A 284 0.52 19.70 -7.93
N ARG A 285 1.48 19.97 -7.04
CA ARG A 285 1.45 21.16 -6.19
C ARG A 285 1.90 22.39 -6.97
N HIS A 286 2.93 22.24 -7.78
CA HIS A 286 3.54 23.31 -8.58
C HIS A 286 3.90 22.83 -9.99
N GLY A 287 3.69 23.72 -10.96
CA GLY A 287 3.93 23.50 -12.39
C GLY A 287 2.82 22.70 -13.08
N ASN A 288 3.08 22.29 -14.31
CA ASN A 288 2.13 21.57 -15.16
C ASN A 288 2.70 20.21 -15.60
N TRP A 289 1.89 19.41 -16.30
CA TRP A 289 2.30 18.08 -16.78
C TRP A 289 3.25 18.15 -17.98
N ASP A 290 3.23 19.22 -18.77
CA ASP A 290 4.18 19.42 -19.88
C ASP A 290 5.60 19.56 -19.34
N ASP A 291 5.80 20.37 -18.30
CA ASP A 291 7.07 20.55 -17.60
C ASP A 291 7.52 19.23 -16.93
N ALA A 292 6.58 18.48 -16.35
CA ALA A 292 6.86 17.20 -15.71
C ALA A 292 7.37 16.13 -16.70
N LEU A 293 6.88 16.19 -17.95
CA LEU A 293 7.16 15.20 -19.00
C LEU A 293 8.17 15.71 -20.04
N GLU A 294 8.67 16.95 -19.90
CA GLU A 294 9.73 17.54 -20.74
C GLU A 294 10.93 16.60 -21.01
N PRO A 295 11.41 15.79 -20.03
CA PRO A 295 12.49 14.85 -20.30
C PRO A 295 12.19 13.88 -21.45
N LEU A 296 10.92 13.50 -21.68
CA LEU A 296 10.53 12.65 -22.81
C LEU A 296 10.76 13.34 -24.15
N THR A 297 10.47 14.64 -24.24
CA THR A 297 10.71 15.45 -25.45
C THR A 297 12.20 15.55 -25.74
N ASN A 298 13.00 15.82 -24.71
CA ASN A 298 14.45 15.91 -24.81
C ASN A 298 15.11 14.58 -25.22
N MET A 299 14.53 13.45 -24.79
CA MET A 299 15.02 12.12 -25.15
C MET A 299 14.55 11.64 -26.52
N SER A 300 13.32 11.96 -26.91
CA SER A 300 12.74 11.54 -28.20
C SER A 300 13.12 12.46 -29.36
N GLY A 301 13.72 13.64 -29.09
CA GLY A 301 14.04 14.67 -30.08
C GLY A 301 12.81 15.22 -30.83
N SER A 302 11.60 14.88 -30.36
CA SER A 302 10.31 15.23 -30.95
C SER A 302 9.21 15.05 -29.91
N GLU A 303 8.09 15.75 -30.08
CA GLU A 303 6.89 15.57 -29.24
C GLU A 303 6.08 14.32 -29.63
N SER A 304 6.68 13.35 -30.32
CA SER A 304 6.00 12.12 -30.77
C SER A 304 5.53 11.21 -29.64
N TRP A 305 5.97 11.44 -28.41
CA TRP A 305 5.44 10.77 -27.22
C TRP A 305 4.04 11.30 -26.85
N LYS A 306 3.71 12.56 -27.15
CA LYS A 306 2.37 13.13 -26.88
C LYS A 306 1.26 12.44 -27.68
N THR A 307 1.59 11.94 -28.88
CA THR A 307 0.65 11.15 -29.70
C THR A 307 0.54 9.69 -29.28
N LYS A 308 1.45 9.19 -28.43
CA LYS A 308 1.42 7.83 -27.86
C LYS A 308 0.86 7.80 -26.44
N ALA A 309 0.83 8.94 -25.76
CA ALA A 309 0.08 9.14 -24.53
C ALA A 309 -1.42 9.19 -24.88
N GLU A 310 -2.05 8.02 -24.95
CA GLU A 310 -3.50 7.94 -25.16
C GLU A 310 -4.19 8.41 -23.87
N GLU A 311 -4.70 9.65 -23.85
CA GLU A 311 -5.58 10.15 -22.79
C GLU A 311 -6.91 9.39 -22.84
N VAL A 312 -7.04 8.35 -22.02
CA VAL A 312 -8.31 7.64 -21.85
C VAL A 312 -9.18 8.46 -20.92
N MET A 313 -9.99 9.35 -21.50
CA MET A 313 -11.17 9.86 -20.80
C MET A 313 -12.27 8.80 -20.89
N ASP A 314 -12.67 8.23 -19.76
CA ASP A 314 -13.92 7.46 -19.69
C ASP A 314 -15.09 8.43 -19.82
N VAL A 315 -15.49 8.74 -21.04
CA VAL A 315 -16.76 9.41 -21.35
C VAL A 315 -17.85 8.35 -21.28
N PRO A 316 -18.82 8.42 -20.34
CA PRO A 316 -19.94 7.51 -20.34
C PRO A 316 -20.74 7.70 -21.63
N VAL A 317 -20.66 6.75 -22.56
CA VAL A 317 -21.48 6.77 -23.77
C VAL A 317 -22.91 6.43 -23.35
N MET A 318 -23.72 7.45 -23.08
CA MET A 318 -25.17 7.30 -23.02
C MET A 318 -25.68 7.12 -24.45
N LEU A 319 -25.79 5.87 -24.90
CA LEU A 319 -26.55 5.54 -26.10
C LEU A 319 -28.04 5.67 -25.76
N SER A 320 -28.70 6.72 -26.25
CA SER A 320 -30.16 6.75 -26.35
C SER A 320 -30.61 5.65 -27.32
N PRO A 321 -31.73 4.96 -27.07
CA PRO A 321 -32.24 3.97 -28.01
C PRO A 321 -32.79 4.70 -29.23
N VAL A 322 -32.17 4.49 -30.38
CA VAL A 322 -32.75 4.85 -31.68
C VAL A 322 -33.37 3.58 -32.24
N ASP A 323 -34.70 3.54 -32.21
CA ASP A 323 -35.53 2.55 -32.89
C ASP A 323 -35.31 2.60 -34.40
N VAL A 324 -35.22 1.43 -35.02
CA VAL A 324 -35.04 1.31 -36.46
C VAL A 324 -35.90 0.16 -37.03
N PHE A 325 -36.93 0.59 -37.76
CA PHE A 325 -37.70 0.00 -38.87
C PHE A 325 -38.91 -0.94 -38.63
N LEU A 326 -40.10 -0.41 -38.93
CA LEU A 326 -40.90 -0.81 -40.12
C LEU A 326 -42.02 0.23 -40.42
N GLU A 327 -41.96 0.85 -41.61
CA GLU A 327 -42.97 1.70 -42.27
C GLU A 327 -44.15 0.85 -42.86
N PRO A 328 -45.30 1.37 -43.41
CA PRO A 328 -45.49 2.71 -44.04
C PRO A 328 -46.86 3.44 -43.89
N ARG A 329 -46.83 4.77 -44.08
CA ARG A 329 -47.86 5.67 -44.68
C ARG A 329 -49.23 5.85 -43.98
N VAL A 330 -49.60 7.11 -43.72
CA VAL A 330 -50.63 7.90 -44.47
C VAL A 330 -50.70 9.32 -43.87
N MET A 331 -50.70 10.33 -44.74
CA MET A 331 -50.90 11.76 -44.47
C MET A 331 -52.29 12.08 -43.91
N GLY A 332 -52.40 13.04 -42.99
CA GLY A 332 -53.62 13.87 -42.86
C GLY A 332 -53.87 14.47 -41.46
N PRO A 333 -54.55 15.64 -41.35
CA PRO A 333 -54.24 16.65 -40.34
C PRO A 333 -55.33 16.92 -39.29
N LEU A 334 -54.92 17.59 -38.20
CA LEU A 334 -55.63 18.63 -37.44
C LEU A 334 -56.90 18.30 -36.61
N LEU A 335 -56.88 18.89 -35.40
CA LEU A 335 -57.97 19.43 -34.57
C LEU A 335 -58.78 18.45 -33.72
N ASP A 336 -58.78 18.78 -32.41
CA ASP A 336 -59.93 19.07 -31.53
C ASP A 336 -61.21 18.24 -31.66
N GLU A 337 -61.86 18.07 -30.49
CA GLU A 337 -63.16 17.44 -30.24
C GLU A 337 -63.13 15.93 -30.09
N VAL A 338 -62.94 15.46 -28.85
CA VAL A 338 -64.05 14.87 -28.06
C VAL A 338 -63.79 15.18 -26.59
N ASP A 339 -64.22 16.38 -26.18
CA ASP A 339 -64.82 16.53 -24.86
C ASP A 339 -66.09 15.68 -24.78
N MET A 340 -66.50 15.37 -23.55
CA MET A 340 -67.83 14.88 -23.15
C MET A 340 -68.00 13.36 -23.01
N ALA A 341 -67.59 12.88 -21.83
CA ALA A 341 -68.33 12.00 -20.91
C ALA A 341 -67.27 11.21 -20.10
N ILE A 342 -66.86 11.58 -18.90
CA ILE A 342 -67.69 11.70 -17.69
C ILE A 342 -66.89 12.58 -16.70
N GLU A 343 -67.26 13.85 -16.60
CA GLU A 343 -67.16 14.58 -15.33
C GLU A 343 -68.47 14.35 -14.59
N GLU A 344 -68.38 13.65 -13.44
CA GLU A 344 -69.26 13.64 -12.27
C GLU A 344 -68.94 12.31 -11.58
N VAL A 345 -68.19 12.22 -10.49
CA VAL A 345 -68.42 12.90 -9.22
C VAL A 345 -67.10 13.02 -8.46
N SER A 346 -66.81 14.25 -8.04
CA SER A 346 -66.00 14.68 -6.89
C SER A 346 -64.68 13.97 -6.57
N GLY A 347 -63.63 14.79 -6.62
CA GLY A 347 -63.05 15.20 -5.34
C GLY A 347 -61.63 14.72 -5.05
N ASN A 348 -60.70 15.33 -5.79
CA ASN A 348 -59.48 15.93 -5.26
C ASN A 348 -58.48 15.09 -4.41
N VAL A 349 -57.26 15.09 -4.95
CA VAL A 349 -55.99 15.43 -4.27
C VAL A 349 -55.04 14.27 -3.91
N ARG A 350 -54.11 14.11 -4.87
CA ARG A 350 -52.64 14.08 -4.75
C ARG A 350 -51.95 12.80 -4.24
N ARG A 351 -51.42 12.09 -5.24
CA ARG A 351 -50.00 11.75 -5.49
C ARG A 351 -49.14 11.28 -4.30
N GLY A 352 -48.57 10.09 -4.48
CA GLY A 352 -47.23 9.77 -3.99
C GLY A 352 -47.01 8.30 -3.65
N LEU A 353 -47.04 7.41 -4.64
CA LEU A 353 -46.74 5.99 -4.46
C LEU A 353 -45.22 5.74 -4.39
N THR A 354 -44.81 5.14 -3.28
CA THR A 354 -43.50 4.60 -2.97
C THR A 354 -43.33 3.17 -3.48
N LEU A 355 -42.06 2.81 -3.64
CA LEU A 355 -41.45 1.55 -4.07
C LEU A 355 -42.10 0.25 -3.56
N SER A 356 -42.15 -0.76 -4.44
CA SER A 356 -41.37 -2.01 -4.34
C SER A 356 -42.12 -3.28 -4.80
N LYS A 357 -41.31 -4.27 -5.21
CA LYS A 357 -41.57 -5.72 -5.36
C LYS A 357 -42.22 -6.19 -6.67
N TRP A 358 -41.53 -7.03 -7.46
CA TRP A 358 -41.62 -8.51 -7.35
C TRP A 358 -40.62 -9.26 -8.25
N LEU A 359 -40.39 -10.53 -7.89
CA LEU A 359 -39.37 -11.48 -8.35
C LEU A 359 -39.74 -12.23 -9.64
N GLY A 360 -38.73 -12.78 -10.35
CA GLY A 360 -38.97 -13.81 -11.37
C GLY A 360 -37.71 -14.56 -11.84
N LYS A 361 -37.56 -15.82 -11.40
CA LYS A 361 -36.53 -16.84 -11.72
C LYS A 361 -36.71 -17.45 -13.13
N VAL A 362 -35.63 -17.77 -13.85
CA VAL A 362 -35.51 -18.95 -14.76
C VAL A 362 -34.04 -19.46 -14.82
N LYS A 363 -33.86 -20.79 -14.96
CA LYS A 363 -32.62 -21.59 -14.90
C LYS A 363 -32.01 -21.95 -16.29
N SER A 364 -30.66 -21.94 -16.38
CA SER A 364 -29.69 -22.87 -17.08
C SER A 364 -29.76 -23.09 -18.63
N PRO A 365 -28.71 -23.55 -19.38
CA PRO A 365 -27.47 -24.25 -18.95
C PRO A 365 -26.11 -23.95 -19.66
N ASP A 366 -25.06 -24.49 -19.02
CA ASP A 366 -23.70 -24.92 -19.43
C ASP A 366 -22.95 -24.30 -20.64
N MET A 367 -21.74 -23.79 -20.35
CA MET A 367 -20.57 -23.98 -21.23
C MET A 367 -19.26 -24.01 -20.44
N LYS A 368 -18.54 -25.13 -20.59
CA LYS A 368 -17.19 -25.42 -20.08
C LYS A 368 -16.19 -24.33 -20.46
N ARG A 369 -15.36 -23.87 -19.51
CA ARG A 369 -14.03 -23.32 -19.83
C ARG A 369 -13.01 -23.50 -18.70
N SER A 370 -11.91 -24.13 -19.11
CA SER A 370 -10.59 -24.32 -18.51
C SER A 370 -10.23 -23.38 -17.37
N THR A 371 -9.89 -23.98 -16.24
CA THR A 371 -9.11 -23.43 -15.13
C THR A 371 -7.76 -22.92 -15.61
N LYS A 372 -7.53 -21.60 -15.49
CA LYS A 372 -6.20 -20.99 -15.41
C LYS A 372 -6.23 -19.91 -14.33
N ASP A 373 -5.24 -20.00 -13.45
CA ASP A 373 -5.19 -19.42 -12.11
C ASP A 373 -5.52 -17.92 -12.01
N ARG A 374 -6.54 -17.65 -11.20
CA ARG A 374 -6.87 -16.33 -10.62
C ARG A 374 -5.94 -16.08 -9.43
N SER A 375 -4.99 -15.17 -9.58
CA SER A 375 -4.11 -14.77 -8.47
C SER A 375 -3.84 -13.27 -8.40
N TRP A 376 -4.75 -12.41 -8.84
CA TRP A 376 -4.79 -11.00 -8.40
C TRP A 376 -6.25 -10.63 -8.16
N GLY A 377 -6.59 -10.40 -6.90
CA GLY A 377 -7.97 -10.12 -6.49
C GLY A 377 -8.42 -8.75 -6.98
N GLY A 378 -9.55 -8.75 -7.69
CA GLY A 378 -10.55 -7.67 -7.68
C GLY A 378 -10.30 -6.46 -8.59
N GLY A 379 -10.80 -6.54 -9.83
CA GLY A 379 -10.96 -5.41 -10.75
C GLY A 379 -10.64 -5.80 -12.20
N ASP A 380 -11.62 -6.28 -12.96
CA ASP A 380 -11.48 -6.65 -14.38
C ASP A 380 -11.65 -5.46 -15.36
N HIS A 381 -11.34 -4.25 -14.90
CA HIS A 381 -11.20 -3.07 -15.77
C HIS A 381 -9.72 -2.68 -15.77
N MET A 382 -9.14 -2.40 -16.94
CA MET A 382 -7.72 -2.05 -17.19
C MET A 382 -6.74 -3.22 -17.46
N LYS A 383 -7.16 -4.25 -18.20
CA LYS A 383 -6.20 -5.05 -18.98
C LYS A 383 -6.37 -4.77 -20.46
N LYS A 384 -5.75 -3.67 -20.94
CA LYS A 384 -5.37 -3.46 -22.35
C LYS A 384 -4.70 -2.09 -22.53
N PHE A 385 -3.53 -1.87 -21.93
CA PHE A 385 -2.71 -0.71 -22.31
C PHE A 385 -1.24 -1.13 -22.49
N LEU A 386 -0.73 -0.80 -23.68
CA LEU A 386 0.66 -0.85 -24.15
C LEU A 386 1.37 -2.22 -24.24
N ARG A 387 0.98 -3.04 -25.23
CA ARG A 387 1.86 -4.06 -25.85
C ARG A 387 2.95 -3.47 -26.75
N GLY A 388 3.47 -2.29 -26.43
CA GLY A 388 4.51 -1.61 -27.18
C GLY A 388 5.62 -1.16 -26.26
N SER A 389 6.74 -1.89 -26.25
CA SER A 389 7.95 -1.48 -25.56
C SER A 389 8.36 -0.08 -26.02
N MET A 390 8.26 0.93 -25.14
CA MET A 390 8.64 2.32 -25.45
C MET A 390 10.14 2.47 -25.79
N PHE A 391 10.96 1.44 -25.53
CA PHE A 391 12.42 1.49 -25.64
C PHE A 391 13.03 0.30 -26.42
N SER A 392 12.25 -0.44 -27.23
CA SER A 392 12.76 -1.68 -27.87
C SER A 392 13.77 -1.48 -29.01
N SER A 393 14.09 -0.25 -29.42
CA SER A 393 15.04 -0.02 -30.52
C SER A 393 16.39 0.54 -30.10
N TRP A 394 16.69 0.70 -28.80
CA TRP A 394 17.90 1.41 -28.36
C TRP A 394 18.90 0.45 -27.72
N LYS A 395 19.91 0.03 -28.50
CA LYS A 395 21.14 -0.62 -28.04
C LYS A 395 22.29 0.36 -28.08
#